data_AF-A0A2V5PCW0-F1
#
_entry.id   AF-A0A2V5PCW0-F1
#
_cell.length_a   1.000
_cell.length_b   1.000
_cell.length_c   1.000
_cell.angle_alpha   90.00
_cell.angle_beta   90.00
_cell.angle_gamma   90.00
#
_symmetry.space_group_name_H-M   'P 1'
#
loop_
_entity.id
_entity.type
_entity.pdbx_description
1 polymer ?
#
loop_
_entity_poly.entity_id
_entity_poly.type
_entity_poly.pdbx_seq_one_letter_code
_entity_poly.pdbx_strand_id
1 'polypeptide(L)'
;PALDWINEVAANLQRGYVIAVDYGRSDAEFQGDVQIRARHRNLDSPFEQIGHADITMHVDWPSIAECAQANGLRVAGFTDQHHFLTGIMSELGRVGSPEPTATDWGQSPLPDSPKAKRELQTLLHPEMLGRAFQVLALSKNVDPAAPKLAGFKFAR
;
A
#
# COMPACT_ATOMS: atom_id res chain seq x y z
N PRO A 1 8.51 1.00 -18.13
CA PRO A 1 8.67 1.70 -16.84
C PRO A 1 7.37 1.68 -16.01
N ALA A 2 7.37 2.15 -14.75
CA ALA A 2 6.18 2.11 -13.89
C ALA A 2 4.96 2.85 -14.49
N LEU A 3 5.21 3.94 -15.24
CA LEU A 3 4.17 4.66 -15.97
C LEU A 3 3.60 3.87 -17.16
N ASP A 4 4.45 3.13 -17.88
CA ASP A 4 3.96 2.24 -18.96
C ASP A 4 3.09 1.11 -18.40
N TRP A 5 3.45 0.58 -17.23
CA TRP A 5 2.62 -0.39 -16.53
C TRP A 5 1.24 0.19 -16.18
N ILE A 6 1.16 1.45 -15.72
CA ILE A 6 -0.12 2.12 -15.50
C ILE A 6 -0.92 2.25 -16.80
N ASN A 7 -0.28 2.62 -17.92
CA ASN A 7 -0.94 2.69 -19.23
C ASN A 7 -1.53 1.32 -19.64
N GLU A 8 -0.77 0.24 -19.46
CA GLU A 8 -1.22 -1.12 -19.77
C GLU A 8 -2.37 -1.56 -18.87
N VAL A 9 -2.27 -1.32 -17.56
CA VAL A 9 -3.35 -1.62 -16.60
C VAL A 9 -4.60 -0.82 -16.97
N ALA A 10 -4.45 0.45 -17.31
CA ALA A 10 -5.54 1.30 -17.72
C ALA A 10 -6.22 0.83 -18.99
N ALA A 11 -5.47 0.40 -20.00
CA ALA A 11 -6.01 -0.10 -21.26
C ALA A 11 -6.82 -1.39 -21.05
N ASN A 12 -6.33 -2.30 -20.20
CA ASN A 12 -6.91 -3.62 -20.03
C ASN A 12 -8.05 -3.67 -19.01
N LEU A 13 -7.99 -2.88 -17.93
CA LEU A 13 -9.00 -2.89 -16.88
C LEU A 13 -10.33 -2.36 -17.41
N GLN A 14 -11.38 -3.17 -17.42
CA GLN A 14 -12.72 -2.72 -17.85
C GLN A 14 -13.51 -2.12 -16.69
N ARG A 15 -13.44 -2.75 -15.52
CA ARG A 15 -14.09 -2.30 -14.29
C ARG A 15 -13.37 -2.87 -13.08
N GLY A 16 -13.17 -2.07 -12.04
CA GLY A 16 -12.64 -2.53 -10.75
C GLY A 16 -11.66 -1.55 -10.13
N TYR A 17 -10.78 -2.10 -9.29
CA TYR A 17 -9.76 -1.36 -8.56
C TYR A 17 -8.37 -1.88 -8.86
N VAL A 18 -7.37 -1.01 -8.73
CA VAL A 18 -5.96 -1.33 -8.66
C VAL A 18 -5.48 -0.84 -7.31
N ILE A 19 -4.83 -1.70 -6.53
CA ILE A 19 -4.22 -1.33 -5.25
C ILE A 19 -2.72 -1.53 -5.40
N ALA A 20 -1.99 -0.41 -5.44
CA ALA A 20 -0.53 -0.41 -5.47
C ALA A 20 -0.01 -0.13 -4.05
N VAL A 21 0.96 -0.94 -3.61
CA VAL A 21 1.59 -0.84 -2.29
C VAL A 21 3.08 -0.86 -2.50
N ASP A 22 3.77 0.20 -2.13
CA ASP A 22 5.22 0.28 -2.23
C ASP A 22 5.78 1.36 -1.31
N TYR A 23 7.10 1.40 -1.15
CA TYR A 23 7.77 2.52 -0.49
C TYR A 23 8.05 3.63 -1.49
N GLY A 24 7.67 4.85 -1.12
CA GLY A 24 7.72 5.99 -2.02
C GLY A 24 7.62 7.29 -1.26
N ARG A 25 7.51 8.38 -2.02
CA ARG A 25 7.21 9.70 -1.48
C ARG A 25 6.19 10.42 -2.33
N SER A 26 5.43 11.30 -1.69
CA SER A 26 4.46 12.19 -2.33
C SER A 26 4.97 13.63 -2.47
N ASP A 27 6.19 13.90 -2.02
CA ASP A 27 6.74 15.24 -1.97
C ASP A 27 7.26 15.63 -3.36
N ALA A 28 6.76 16.74 -3.90
CA ALA A 28 7.08 17.21 -5.25
C ALA A 28 8.57 17.57 -5.48
N GLU A 29 9.35 17.75 -4.41
CA GLU A 29 10.78 18.04 -4.48
C GLU A 29 11.66 16.78 -4.43
N PHE A 30 11.06 15.58 -4.42
CA PHE A 30 11.80 14.35 -4.29
C PHE A 30 12.59 14.01 -5.57
N GLN A 31 13.91 14.16 -5.51
CA GLN A 31 14.83 13.57 -6.48
C GLN A 31 15.10 12.13 -6.03
N GLY A 32 14.63 11.17 -6.82
CA GLY A 32 14.48 9.83 -6.29
C GLY A 32 15.78 9.13 -5.90
N ASP A 33 15.72 8.52 -4.71
CA ASP A 33 16.85 7.85 -4.08
C ASP A 33 16.86 6.37 -4.51
N VAL A 34 17.94 5.98 -5.21
CA VAL A 34 18.16 4.62 -5.68
C VAL A 34 18.77 3.81 -4.53
N GLN A 35 18.14 2.70 -4.19
CA GLN A 35 18.66 1.76 -3.21
C GLN A 35 19.27 0.55 -3.91
N ILE A 36 20.51 0.26 -3.56
CA ILE A 36 21.25 -0.90 -4.08
C ILE A 36 21.45 -1.87 -2.93
N ARG A 37 20.94 -3.09 -3.05
CA ARG A 37 20.99 -4.10 -1.98
C ARG A 37 21.51 -5.43 -2.48
N ALA A 38 22.46 -6.02 -1.76
CA ALA A 38 22.90 -7.38 -1.98
C ALA A 38 23.04 -8.12 -0.64
N ARG A 39 22.45 -9.32 -0.54
CA ARG A 39 22.53 -10.18 0.66
C ARG A 39 22.19 -9.43 1.95
N HIS A 40 21.04 -8.74 1.94
CA HIS A 40 20.51 -7.92 3.06
C HIS A 40 21.37 -6.72 3.49
N ARG A 41 22.31 -6.25 2.65
CA ARG A 41 23.14 -5.07 2.92
C ARG A 41 22.97 -4.03 1.83
N ASN A 42 23.08 -2.76 2.20
CA ASN A 42 23.16 -1.66 1.24
C ASN A 42 24.56 -1.63 0.61
N LEU A 43 24.62 -1.32 -0.68
CA LEU A 43 25.86 -1.03 -1.41
C LEU A 43 25.90 0.44 -1.78
N ASP A 44 27.10 1.00 -1.92
CA ASP A 44 27.28 2.42 -2.23
C ASP A 44 27.23 2.69 -3.74
N SER A 45 27.44 1.67 -4.57
CA SER A 45 27.53 1.79 -6.02
C SER A 45 26.73 0.72 -6.78
N PRO A 46 25.99 1.08 -7.84
CA PRO A 46 25.25 0.10 -8.66
C PRO A 46 26.18 -0.74 -9.53
N PHE A 47 27.46 -0.37 -9.63
CA PHE A 47 28.48 -1.13 -10.36
C PHE A 47 29.10 -2.24 -9.51
N GLU A 48 28.76 -2.31 -8.22
CA GLU A 48 29.13 -3.44 -7.38
C GLU A 48 28.18 -4.62 -7.59
N GLN A 49 28.75 -5.82 -7.70
CA GLN A 49 27.97 -7.08 -7.75
C GLN A 49 26.87 -7.06 -8.83
N ILE A 50 27.19 -6.56 -10.03
CA ILE A 50 26.25 -6.48 -11.17
C ILE A 50 25.59 -7.84 -11.42
N GLY A 51 24.26 -7.83 -11.55
CA GLY A 51 23.45 -9.05 -11.72
C GLY A 51 23.18 -9.83 -10.41
N HIS A 52 23.78 -9.41 -9.30
CA HIS A 52 23.58 -10.01 -7.97
C HIS A 52 23.05 -9.02 -6.92
N ALA A 53 23.19 -7.72 -7.17
CA ALA A 53 22.53 -6.68 -6.41
C ALA A 53 21.14 -6.36 -6.99
N ASP A 54 20.18 -6.14 -6.12
CA ASP A 54 18.87 -5.58 -6.44
C ASP A 54 18.99 -4.05 -6.46
N ILE A 55 18.40 -3.42 -7.47
CA ILE A 55 18.39 -1.96 -7.65
C ILE A 55 16.94 -1.52 -7.68
N THR A 56 16.59 -0.68 -6.73
CA THR A 56 15.22 -0.24 -6.51
C THR A 56 15.20 1.27 -6.29
N MET A 57 14.03 1.87 -6.42
CA MET A 57 13.84 3.31 -6.27
C MET A 57 12.50 3.55 -5.61
N HIS A 58 12.43 4.59 -4.79
CA HIS A 58 11.18 5.04 -4.21
C HIS A 58 10.17 5.40 -5.31
N VAL A 59 8.92 4.99 -5.13
CA VAL A 59 7.82 5.33 -6.05
C VAL A 59 7.49 6.82 -5.95
N ASP A 60 7.42 7.47 -7.11
CA ASP A 60 6.83 8.79 -7.30
C ASP A 60 5.31 8.65 -7.49
N TRP A 61 4.58 8.72 -6.39
CA TRP A 61 3.12 8.56 -6.40
C TRP A 61 2.37 9.66 -7.16
N PRO A 62 2.75 10.95 -7.08
CA PRO A 62 2.20 11.99 -7.94
C PRO A 62 2.23 11.62 -9.42
N SER A 63 3.39 11.21 -9.95
CA SER A 63 3.52 10.82 -11.35
C SER A 63 2.65 9.61 -11.71
N ILE A 64 2.58 8.60 -10.82
CA ILE A 64 1.69 7.44 -11.01
C ILE A 64 0.21 7.87 -11.07
N ALA A 65 -0.22 8.74 -10.14
CA ALA A 65 -1.61 9.18 -10.04
C ALA A 65 -2.02 10.04 -11.25
N GLU A 66 -1.17 10.97 -11.68
CA GLU A 66 -1.39 11.81 -12.86
C GLU A 66 -1.51 10.96 -14.13
N CYS A 67 -0.58 10.01 -14.32
CA CYS A 67 -0.62 9.08 -15.45
C CYS A 67 -1.90 8.24 -15.44
N ALA A 68 -2.31 7.73 -14.28
CA ALA A 68 -3.53 6.95 -14.15
C ALA A 68 -4.79 7.77 -14.50
N GLN A 69 -4.85 9.02 -14.02
CA GLN A 69 -5.95 9.95 -14.32
C GLN A 69 -6.03 10.29 -15.81
N ALA A 70 -4.89 10.55 -16.45
CA ALA A 70 -4.81 10.79 -17.89
C ALA A 70 -5.33 9.61 -18.73
N ASN A 71 -5.26 8.38 -18.19
CA ASN A 71 -5.77 7.16 -18.83
C ASN A 71 -7.16 6.73 -18.33
N GLY A 72 -7.91 7.62 -17.68
CA GLY A 72 -9.31 7.40 -17.31
C GLY A 72 -9.53 6.58 -16.04
N LEU A 73 -8.50 6.36 -15.21
CA LEU A 73 -8.69 5.89 -13.84
C LEU A 73 -8.97 7.06 -12.90
N ARG A 74 -9.59 6.78 -11.76
CA ARG A 74 -9.81 7.75 -10.68
C ARG A 74 -9.09 7.29 -9.43
N VAL A 75 -8.42 8.22 -8.74
CA VAL A 75 -7.87 7.97 -7.41
C VAL A 75 -9.02 7.71 -6.44
N ALA A 76 -9.13 6.49 -5.96
CA ALA A 76 -10.13 6.04 -4.99
C ALA A 76 -9.64 6.19 -3.53
N GLY A 77 -8.33 6.34 -3.34
CA GLY A 77 -7.73 6.63 -2.05
C GLY A 77 -6.20 6.63 -2.12
N PHE A 78 -5.58 7.37 -1.21
CA PHE A 78 -4.13 7.36 -1.00
C PHE A 78 -3.86 7.52 0.49
N THR A 79 -2.99 6.69 1.07
CA THR A 79 -2.60 6.78 2.48
C THR A 79 -1.32 5.98 2.75
N ASP A 80 -0.80 6.02 3.98
CA ASP A 80 0.32 5.16 4.39
C ASP A 80 -0.17 3.75 4.79
N GLN A 81 0.76 2.79 4.82
CA GLN A 81 0.45 1.40 5.16
C GLN A 81 -0.19 1.26 6.55
N HIS A 82 0.26 2.05 7.53
CA HIS A 82 -0.30 2.05 8.88
C HIS A 82 -1.80 2.34 8.87
N HIS A 83 -2.23 3.42 8.23
CA HIS A 83 -3.65 3.79 8.15
C HIS A 83 -4.42 2.79 7.29
N PHE A 84 -3.82 2.31 6.19
CA PHE A 84 -4.46 1.31 5.32
C PHE A 84 -4.80 0.01 6.06
N LEU A 85 -3.83 -0.59 6.75
CA LEU A 85 -4.03 -1.83 7.51
C LEU A 85 -4.96 -1.61 8.71
N THR A 86 -4.85 -0.47 9.39
CA THR A 86 -5.75 -0.11 10.51
C THR A 86 -7.21 0.00 10.04
N GLY A 87 -7.44 0.57 8.86
CA GLY A 87 -8.75 0.63 8.23
C GLY A 87 -9.36 -0.76 8.01
N ILE A 88 -8.57 -1.68 7.40
CA ILE A 88 -8.98 -3.07 7.15
C ILE A 88 -9.32 -3.79 8.47
N MET A 89 -8.43 -3.73 9.47
CA MET A 89 -8.63 -4.40 10.75
C MET A 89 -9.89 -3.91 11.47
N SER A 90 -10.22 -2.62 11.35
CA SER A 90 -11.42 -2.05 11.98
C SER A 90 -12.73 -2.62 11.43
N GLU A 91 -12.74 -3.09 10.19
CA GLU A 91 -13.90 -3.74 9.59
C GLU A 91 -13.84 -5.26 9.76
N LEU A 92 -12.65 -5.87 9.81
CA LEU A 92 -12.51 -7.31 10.03
C LEU A 92 -13.09 -7.75 11.39
N GLY A 93 -12.96 -6.92 12.42
CA GLY A 93 -13.60 -7.12 13.73
C GLY A 93 -15.13 -6.99 13.72
N ARG A 94 -15.74 -6.52 12.63
CA ARG A 94 -17.20 -6.37 12.48
C ARG A 94 -17.84 -7.48 11.65
N VAL A 95 -17.06 -8.21 10.84
CA VAL A 95 -17.55 -9.26 9.93
C VAL A 95 -17.92 -10.56 10.67
N GLY A 96 -17.78 -10.61 12.01
CA GLY A 96 -18.06 -11.80 12.83
C GLY A 96 -19.23 -11.72 13.82
N SER A 97 -19.97 -10.61 13.94
CA SER A 97 -20.97 -10.48 15.03
C SER A 97 -22.26 -9.78 14.59
N PRO A 98 -23.40 -10.49 14.52
CA PRO A 98 -24.70 -9.90 14.73
C PRO A 98 -24.89 -9.75 16.25
N GLU A 99 -24.73 -8.52 16.73
CA GLU A 99 -24.82 -8.10 18.15
C GLU A 99 -23.65 -8.50 19.07
N PRO A 100 -23.09 -7.55 19.84
CA PRO A 100 -22.03 -7.84 20.80
C PRO A 100 -22.64 -8.44 22.08
N THR A 101 -22.73 -9.77 22.18
CA THR A 101 -22.87 -10.42 23.48
C THR A 101 -21.48 -10.56 24.13
N ALA A 102 -21.39 -10.23 25.42
CA ALA A 102 -20.16 -10.11 26.21
C ALA A 102 -19.31 -11.41 26.36
N THR A 103 -19.60 -12.45 25.60
CA THR A 103 -18.97 -13.78 25.66
C THR A 103 -18.13 -14.14 24.42
N ASP A 104 -18.08 -13.30 23.38
CA ASP A 104 -17.36 -13.59 22.12
C ASP A 104 -15.91 -13.08 22.06
N TRP A 105 -15.34 -12.66 23.21
CA TRP A 105 -13.96 -12.18 23.34
C TRP A 105 -12.85 -13.21 23.02
N GLY A 106 -13.20 -14.40 22.53
CA GLY A 106 -12.29 -15.51 22.28
C GLY A 106 -11.88 -15.75 20.82
N GLN A 107 -12.49 -15.06 19.84
CA GLN A 107 -12.10 -15.17 18.43
C GLN A 107 -11.73 -13.79 17.91
N SER A 108 -10.59 -13.28 18.38
CA SER A 108 -10.00 -12.10 17.77
C SER A 108 -9.50 -12.49 16.38
N PRO A 109 -9.85 -11.76 15.31
CA PRO A 109 -9.22 -11.96 14.00
C PRO A 109 -7.75 -11.49 13.98
N LEU A 110 -7.24 -11.02 15.13
CA LEU A 110 -5.87 -10.59 15.31
C LEU A 110 -4.96 -11.76 15.70
N PRO A 111 -3.65 -11.67 15.41
CA PRO A 111 -2.75 -12.75 15.70
C PRO A 111 -2.59 -13.03 17.20
N ASP A 112 -2.83 -14.28 17.61
CA ASP A 112 -2.72 -14.70 19.00
C ASP A 112 -1.29 -15.07 19.44
N SER A 113 -0.40 -15.34 18.48
CA SER A 113 0.98 -15.68 18.79
C SER A 113 1.85 -14.43 19.05
N PRO A 114 2.81 -14.49 20.00
CA PRO A 114 3.77 -13.40 20.21
C PRO A 114 4.57 -13.02 18.96
N LYS A 115 4.85 -14.00 18.08
CA LYS A 115 5.54 -13.76 16.81
C LYS A 115 4.70 -12.88 15.89
N ALA A 116 3.44 -13.25 15.67
CA ALA A 116 2.59 -12.53 14.74
C ALA A 116 2.18 -11.14 15.27
N LYS A 117 2.13 -10.94 16.59
CA LYS A 117 2.04 -9.59 17.20
C LYS A 117 3.23 -8.70 16.84
N ARG A 118 4.47 -9.24 16.86
CA ARG A 118 5.68 -8.49 16.48
C ARG A 118 5.74 -8.19 14.99
N GLU A 119 5.31 -9.12 14.15
CA GLU A 119 5.20 -8.90 12.69
C GLU A 119 4.18 -7.81 12.38
N LEU A 120 3.01 -7.85 13.03
CA LEU A 120 2.01 -6.80 12.92
C LEU A 120 2.54 -5.44 13.41
N GLN A 121 3.26 -5.43 14.54
CA GLN A 121 3.93 -4.22 15.02
C GLN A 121 4.91 -3.68 13.97
N THR A 122 5.68 -4.55 13.31
CA THR A 122 6.62 -4.16 12.24
C THR A 122 5.92 -3.51 11.06
N LEU A 123 4.77 -4.07 10.65
CA LEU A 123 3.95 -3.54 9.55
C LEU A 123 3.31 -2.19 9.89
N LEU A 124 2.92 -1.98 11.14
CA LEU A 124 2.17 -0.80 11.57
C LEU A 124 3.05 0.33 12.12
N HIS A 125 4.25 0.03 12.63
CA HIS A 125 5.04 1.03 13.34
C HIS A 125 5.50 2.15 12.38
N PRO A 126 5.26 3.43 12.70
CA PRO A 126 5.62 4.55 11.82
C PRO A 126 7.09 4.62 11.44
N GLU A 127 7.99 4.25 12.35
CA GLU A 127 9.45 4.24 12.13
C GLU A 127 9.97 2.98 11.45
N MET A 128 9.09 2.01 11.15
CA MET A 128 9.40 0.80 10.40
C MET A 128 8.73 0.86 9.04
N LEU A 129 7.82 -0.08 8.73
CA LEU A 129 7.15 -0.13 7.43
C LEU A 129 5.90 0.76 7.36
N GLY A 130 5.37 1.18 8.52
CA GLY A 130 4.05 1.82 8.61
C GLY A 130 3.93 3.12 7.82
N ARG A 131 4.92 4.01 7.89
CA ARG A 131 4.96 5.24 7.07
C ARG A 131 5.86 5.15 5.85
N ALA A 132 6.83 4.23 5.85
CA ALA A 132 7.73 4.03 4.72
C ALA A 132 6.98 3.53 3.49
N PHE A 133 5.97 2.66 3.69
CA PHE A 133 5.09 2.18 2.64
C PHE A 133 3.84 3.03 2.52
N GLN A 134 3.43 3.25 1.28
CA GLN A 134 2.24 3.99 0.90
C GLN A 134 1.35 3.09 0.04
N VAL A 135 0.05 3.41 0.04
CA VAL A 135 -0.98 2.65 -0.65
C VAL A 135 -1.81 3.59 -1.50
N LEU A 136 -1.79 3.35 -2.82
CA LEU A 136 -2.63 4.04 -3.79
C LEU A 136 -3.71 3.09 -4.30
N ALA A 137 -4.98 3.51 -4.20
CA ALA A 137 -6.08 2.86 -4.87
C ALA A 137 -6.53 3.68 -6.08
N LEU A 138 -6.57 3.03 -7.24
CA LEU A 138 -7.15 3.54 -8.46
C LEU A 138 -8.42 2.76 -8.78
N SER A 139 -9.38 3.39 -9.43
CA SER A 139 -10.66 2.77 -9.82
C SER A 139 -10.99 3.07 -11.28
N LYS A 140 -11.62 2.11 -11.96
CA LYS A 140 -12.15 2.28 -13.30
C LYS A 140 -13.58 1.76 -13.36
N ASN A 141 -14.50 2.58 -13.87
CA ASN A 141 -15.93 2.24 -14.03
C ASN A 141 -16.61 1.64 -12.78
N VAL A 142 -16.12 2.00 -11.58
CA VAL A 142 -16.81 1.69 -10.32
C VAL A 142 -17.80 2.80 -10.02
N ASP A 143 -18.98 2.43 -9.54
CA ASP A 143 -20.03 3.37 -9.16
C ASP A 143 -19.51 4.37 -8.13
N PRO A 144 -19.62 5.69 -8.35
CA PRO A 144 -19.30 6.70 -7.33
C PRO A 144 -20.04 6.51 -6.00
N ALA A 145 -21.21 5.86 -6.01
CA ALA A 145 -21.98 5.54 -4.81
C ALA A 145 -21.50 4.26 -4.10
N ALA A 146 -20.50 3.55 -4.65
CA ALA A 146 -19.93 2.37 -4.00
C ALA A 146 -19.32 2.76 -2.64
N PRO A 147 -19.40 1.88 -1.62
CA PRO A 147 -18.79 2.13 -0.32
C PRO A 147 -17.29 2.42 -0.45
N LYS A 148 -16.79 3.33 0.38
CA LYS A 148 -15.34 3.58 0.48
C LYS A 148 -14.64 2.29 0.88
N LEU A 149 -13.51 2.00 0.23
CA LEU A 149 -12.66 0.85 0.57
C LEU A 149 -12.23 0.96 2.04
N ALA A 150 -12.43 -0.12 2.81
CA ALA A 150 -12.20 -0.16 4.27
C ALA A 150 -10.81 0.34 4.69
N GLY A 151 -9.77 -0.01 3.91
CA GLY A 151 -8.41 0.44 4.19
C GLY A 151 -8.25 1.97 4.17
N PHE A 152 -9.06 2.69 3.41
CA PHE A 152 -8.98 4.15 3.32
C PHE A 152 -9.92 4.87 4.31
N LYS A 153 -10.50 4.16 5.27
CA LYS A 153 -11.38 4.73 6.30
C LYS A 153 -10.69 5.83 7.12
N PHE A 154 -9.42 5.63 7.44
CA PHE A 154 -8.60 6.59 8.20
C PHE A 154 -7.57 7.32 7.34
N ALA A 155 -7.71 7.25 6.01
CA ALA A 155 -6.88 8.04 5.11
C ALA A 155 -7.11 9.54 5.38
N ARG A 156 -6.03 10.28 5.57
CA ARG A 156 -6.03 11.74 5.76
C ARG A 156 -6.00 12.46 4.43
#